data_AF-A0A1Y5SVF7-F1
#
_entry.id   AF-A0A1Y5SVF7-F1
#
_cell.length_a   1.000
_cell.length_b   1.000
_cell.length_c   1.000
_cell.angle_alpha   90.00
_cell.angle_beta   90.00
_cell.angle_gamma   90.00
#
_symmetry.space_group_name_H-M   'P 1'
#
loop_
_entity.id
_entity.type
_entity.pdbx_description
1 polymer ?
#
loop_
_entity_poly.entity_id
_entity_poly.type
_entity_poly.pdbx_seq_one_letter_code
_entity_poly.pdbx_strand_id
1 'polypeptide(L)'
;MLAFFLLPALLGIAFLPSLFDGADDDDDRDTDDGGTPATETETETETETETETETETETETETETETETETEVGATPTSTVKNGTDGDDTLRTYSTDDSVNGGAGDDTIQAGAGNDTVYAGSGNDTVLGGEGDDRVFLQEGDDLYRTFNGIDSGDDLVRGGDGADVLIDSSGSDQLYGELGADLIVALDTNPETAGADMLSGGYGADVLVGDDGDTMSGGAGVDAFAVFASKGAEAVTITDFDPETESLIIAYDADMITPSGLLNDPGDLDSRVVENTQTGGADIYIGDTLVAQLSVDYASLSNENLQFLPASDIDLGLLDDLVAGQDDVADPETDPVTPSGLHLLGTQGDDDIVGSQESDEIYARPGNDTIDDGAGDDLVYAGSGDDLVVGTLGDDEIHLGLGGDTYQGNITYPSHVQNGNDTVFGDDGDDIIADNSGNDTIYGGNGNDAIIVGDYQGGDVASDNGADIVNAGAGDDYISADAGDIVTLGAGADLVYFDTSSGAQDNVLTVTDFTAEDSLGIFGTSYTAFSEDDWIEPVLTQVGDNVEVTQIEGGKVILLNTTVEIVAASGIQFTQL
;
A
#
# COMPACT_ATOMS: atom_id res chain seq x y z
N MET A 1 -6.80 -45.07 -36.12
CA MET A 1 -7.40 -46.26 -35.47
C MET A 1 -7.04 -46.15 -34.00
N LEU A 2 -7.98 -46.34 -33.08
CA LEU A 2 -7.96 -45.80 -31.71
C LEU A 2 -6.66 -45.99 -30.90
N ALA A 3 -6.24 -44.88 -30.25
CA ALA A 3 -5.73 -44.69 -28.87
C ALA A 3 -4.72 -45.72 -28.29
N PHE A 4 -3.64 -45.31 -27.62
CA PHE A 4 -3.60 -44.39 -26.48
C PHE A 4 -2.19 -43.78 -26.29
N PHE A 5 -2.11 -42.53 -25.84
CA PHE A 5 -0.94 -41.97 -25.14
C PHE A 5 -1.22 -41.91 -23.63
N LEU A 6 -0.18 -41.84 -22.82
CA LEU A 6 -0.24 -41.33 -21.45
C LEU A 6 0.73 -40.14 -21.36
N LEU A 7 0.24 -39.00 -20.89
CA LEU A 7 1.03 -38.08 -20.06
C LEU A 7 0.61 -38.29 -18.59
N PRO A 8 1.50 -38.04 -17.62
CA PRO A 8 1.11 -37.82 -16.22
C PRO A 8 0.46 -36.44 -16.07
N ALA A 9 -0.23 -36.21 -14.95
CA ALA A 9 -0.70 -34.88 -14.57
C ALA A 9 0.31 -34.20 -13.64
N LEU A 10 0.44 -32.88 -13.76
CA LEU A 10 0.79 -31.99 -12.65
C LEU A 10 -0.36 -30.98 -12.47
N LEU A 11 -0.15 -29.91 -11.71
CA LEU A 11 -1.19 -28.98 -11.28
C LEU A 11 -1.81 -28.22 -12.47
N GLY A 12 -3.04 -27.70 -12.40
CA GLY A 12 -3.94 -27.74 -11.24
C GLY A 12 -4.71 -26.43 -11.00
N ILE A 13 -4.39 -25.38 -11.75
CA ILE A 13 -5.10 -24.08 -11.71
C ILE A 13 -6.58 -24.32 -12.02
N ALA A 14 -7.45 -23.85 -11.12
CA ALA A 14 -8.89 -24.09 -11.16
C ALA A 14 -9.66 -22.77 -11.06
N PHE A 15 -9.56 -21.93 -12.08
CA PHE A 15 -10.47 -20.80 -12.25
C PHE A 15 -11.92 -21.31 -12.29
N LEU A 16 -12.78 -20.72 -11.46
CA LEU A 16 -14.21 -21.00 -11.40
C LEU A 16 -14.96 -20.05 -12.34
N PRO A 17 -15.56 -20.51 -13.45
CA PRO A 17 -16.47 -19.67 -14.23
C PRO A 17 -17.74 -19.39 -13.44
N SER A 18 -18.24 -18.16 -13.52
CA SER A 18 -19.48 -17.74 -12.88
C SER A 18 -20.69 -18.56 -13.36
N LEU A 19 -21.53 -19.02 -12.43
CA LEU A 19 -22.59 -20.00 -12.71
C LEU A 19 -24.00 -19.41 -12.52
N PHE A 20 -24.42 -18.53 -13.44
CA PHE A 20 -25.84 -18.17 -13.60
C PHE A 20 -26.21 -17.88 -15.06
N ASP A 21 -26.79 -18.88 -15.73
CA ASP A 21 -27.78 -18.68 -16.78
C ASP A 21 -29.09 -19.38 -16.36
N GLY A 22 -30.22 -18.85 -16.79
CA GLY A 22 -31.53 -19.15 -16.25
C GLY A 22 -32.28 -20.30 -16.93
N ALA A 23 -33.38 -20.71 -16.30
CA ALA A 23 -34.41 -21.50 -16.95
C ALA A 23 -35.80 -21.08 -16.45
N ASP A 24 -36.55 -20.37 -17.30
CA ASP A 24 -38.01 -20.27 -17.17
C ASP A 24 -38.63 -21.67 -17.28
N ASP A 25 -39.58 -22.00 -16.42
CA ASP A 25 -40.75 -22.78 -16.84
C ASP A 25 -42.00 -22.39 -16.01
N ASP A 26 -43.16 -22.56 -16.63
CA ASP A 26 -44.43 -21.88 -16.28
C ASP A 26 -45.44 -22.85 -15.59
N ASP A 27 -46.66 -22.35 -15.32
CA ASP A 27 -47.91 -23.11 -15.04
C ASP A 27 -48.19 -23.66 -13.60
N ASP A 28 -48.59 -22.75 -12.70
CA ASP A 28 -49.99 -22.61 -12.24
C ASP A 28 -50.73 -23.76 -11.45
N ARG A 29 -51.65 -23.35 -10.56
CA ARG A 29 -52.75 -24.12 -9.89
C ARG A 29 -52.50 -25.14 -8.75
N ASP A 30 -52.79 -24.66 -7.54
CA ASP A 30 -53.99 -25.04 -6.75
C ASP A 30 -54.37 -26.54 -6.57
N THR A 31 -54.25 -27.08 -5.34
CA THR A 31 -55.43 -27.60 -4.60
C THR A 31 -55.21 -27.87 -3.10
N ASP A 32 -56.24 -27.55 -2.31
CA ASP A 32 -56.42 -27.85 -0.87
C ASP A 32 -56.97 -29.27 -0.63
N ASP A 33 -56.37 -30.03 0.30
CA ASP A 33 -57.07 -30.99 1.16
C ASP A 33 -56.28 -31.19 2.48
N GLY A 34 -56.99 -31.36 3.60
CA GLY A 34 -56.43 -31.37 4.95
C GLY A 34 -56.57 -32.70 5.70
N GLY A 35 -55.83 -32.87 6.81
CA GLY A 35 -55.92 -34.14 7.57
C GLY A 35 -55.11 -34.24 8.87
N THR A 36 -55.59 -33.62 9.95
CA THR A 36 -55.24 -33.97 11.34
C THR A 36 -56.39 -34.79 11.98
N PRO A 37 -56.32 -35.34 13.23
CA PRO A 37 -55.20 -35.42 14.18
C PRO A 37 -54.98 -36.82 14.85
N ALA A 38 -53.93 -36.95 15.67
CA ALA A 38 -53.83 -37.84 16.85
C ALA A 38 -52.73 -37.29 17.79
N THR A 39 -52.97 -36.80 19.02
CA THR A 39 -53.24 -37.53 20.30
C THR A 39 -52.15 -38.58 20.62
N GLU A 40 -51.42 -38.51 21.74
CA GLU A 40 -51.82 -38.51 23.17
C GLU A 40 -50.76 -37.77 24.06
N THR A 41 -51.09 -36.98 25.10
CA THR A 41 -51.28 -37.31 26.56
C THR A 41 -50.15 -38.12 27.23
N GLU A 42 -49.73 -37.93 28.49
CA GLU A 42 -50.07 -37.02 29.63
C GLU A 42 -48.77 -36.28 30.11
N THR A 43 -48.63 -35.39 31.11
CA THR A 43 -49.40 -35.01 32.34
C THR A 43 -49.00 -33.59 32.83
N GLU A 44 -49.55 -33.12 33.96
CA GLU A 44 -49.36 -31.80 34.60
C GLU A 44 -48.23 -31.75 35.67
N THR A 45 -47.80 -30.55 36.08
CA THR A 45 -47.81 -30.08 37.50
C THR A 45 -47.66 -28.56 37.58
N GLU A 46 -48.63 -27.87 38.19
CA GLU A 46 -48.60 -26.42 38.45
C GLU A 46 -47.89 -26.09 39.78
N THR A 47 -47.26 -24.92 39.88
CA THR A 47 -47.16 -24.15 41.14
C THR A 47 -46.95 -22.67 40.80
N GLU A 48 -47.98 -21.84 41.00
CA GLU A 48 -47.87 -20.38 40.91
C GLU A 48 -47.14 -19.81 42.14
N THR A 49 -46.28 -18.82 41.95
CA THR A 49 -46.10 -17.68 42.87
C THR A 49 -45.58 -16.49 42.05
N GLU A 50 -46.21 -15.34 42.21
CA GLU A 50 -45.92 -14.14 41.41
C GLU A 50 -44.68 -13.37 41.89
N THR A 51 -44.12 -12.60 40.94
CA THR A 51 -43.67 -11.18 41.05
C THR A 51 -42.19 -10.89 40.81
N GLU A 52 -41.98 -9.74 40.16
CA GLU A 52 -40.77 -8.93 39.97
C GLU A 52 -39.87 -9.30 38.78
N THR A 53 -40.00 -8.43 37.77
CA THR A 53 -39.34 -8.39 36.46
C THR A 53 -37.88 -7.99 36.57
N GLU A 54 -37.00 -8.67 35.84
CA GLU A 54 -35.94 -8.04 35.04
C GLU A 54 -35.64 -8.96 33.85
N THR A 55 -35.34 -8.39 32.68
CA THR A 55 -35.33 -9.12 31.40
C THR A 55 -33.92 -9.23 30.86
N GLU A 56 -33.25 -10.32 31.20
CA GLU A 56 -32.10 -10.81 30.45
C GLU A 56 -32.59 -11.94 29.52
N THR A 57 -32.20 -11.88 28.24
CA THR A 57 -32.50 -12.92 27.26
C THR A 57 -31.33 -13.01 26.31
N GLU A 58 -30.41 -13.90 26.64
CA GLU A 58 -29.37 -14.40 25.73
C GLU A 58 -30.05 -14.79 24.41
N THR A 59 -29.59 -14.23 23.30
CA THR A 59 -30.13 -14.52 21.96
C THR A 59 -28.98 -14.95 21.07
N GLU A 60 -28.62 -16.23 21.15
CA GLU A 60 -27.82 -16.89 20.11
C GLU A 60 -28.52 -16.64 18.76
N THR A 61 -27.82 -15.98 17.82
CA THR A 61 -28.29 -15.81 16.44
C THR A 61 -27.19 -16.30 15.53
N GLU A 62 -27.43 -17.44 14.88
CA GLU A 62 -26.65 -17.88 13.74
C GLU A 62 -26.96 -16.90 12.60
N THR A 63 -25.95 -16.19 12.09
CA THR A 63 -26.09 -15.35 10.89
C THR A 63 -25.46 -16.09 9.72
N GLU A 64 -26.27 -16.41 8.72
CA GLU A 64 -25.84 -17.16 7.54
C GLU A 64 -25.07 -16.25 6.56
N THR A 65 -24.17 -16.85 5.77
CA THR A 65 -23.41 -16.12 4.74
C THR A 65 -24.27 -15.89 3.50
N GLU A 66 -24.87 -14.70 3.39
CA GLU A 66 -25.55 -14.26 2.16
C GLU A 66 -24.62 -13.35 1.34
N THR A 67 -24.25 -13.81 0.15
CA THR A 67 -23.44 -13.05 -0.82
C THR A 67 -24.37 -12.34 -1.81
N GLU A 68 -24.76 -11.10 -1.52
CA GLU A 68 -25.53 -10.27 -2.46
C GLU A 68 -24.60 -9.32 -3.23
N THR A 69 -24.29 -9.67 -4.49
CA THR A 69 -23.63 -8.79 -5.44
C THR A 69 -24.66 -7.90 -6.15
N GLU A 70 -25.02 -6.75 -5.59
CA GLU A 70 -25.69 -5.67 -6.34
C GLU A 70 -24.72 -4.53 -6.64
N THR A 71 -24.63 -4.13 -7.91
CA THR A 71 -23.73 -3.07 -8.39
C THR A 71 -24.31 -1.68 -8.13
N GLU A 72 -24.24 -1.18 -6.88
CA GLU A 72 -24.64 0.20 -6.58
C GLU A 72 -23.55 1.21 -6.97
N VAL A 73 -23.75 1.89 -8.10
CA VAL A 73 -22.97 3.07 -8.50
C VAL A 73 -23.31 4.24 -7.57
N GLY A 74 -22.65 4.27 -6.41
CA GLY A 74 -22.90 5.27 -5.38
C GLY A 74 -22.51 4.89 -3.95
N ALA A 75 -21.83 3.76 -3.72
CA ALA A 75 -21.25 3.47 -2.41
C ALA A 75 -20.27 4.58 -2.00
N THR A 76 -20.59 5.31 -0.94
CA THR A 76 -19.56 5.99 -0.13
C THR A 76 -18.68 4.91 0.49
N PRO A 77 -17.36 5.12 0.60
CA PRO A 77 -16.51 4.17 1.32
C PRO A 77 -17.02 4.03 2.76
N THR A 78 -16.84 2.84 3.34
CA THR A 78 -17.42 2.48 4.64
C THR A 78 -16.35 2.01 5.60
N SER A 79 -16.23 2.73 6.73
CA SER A 79 -15.53 2.37 7.97
C SER A 79 -15.14 0.89 8.06
N THR A 80 -13.83 0.65 7.92
CA THR A 80 -13.17 -0.64 7.95
C THR A 80 -12.88 -1.06 9.39
N VAL A 81 -12.84 -2.37 9.66
CA VAL A 81 -12.32 -2.91 10.93
C VAL A 81 -11.23 -3.94 10.60
N LYS A 82 -9.96 -3.56 10.81
CA LYS A 82 -8.77 -4.36 10.50
C LYS A 82 -8.15 -4.90 11.79
N ASN A 83 -7.73 -6.17 11.78
CA ASN A 83 -7.14 -6.85 12.94
C ASN A 83 -5.93 -7.68 12.48
N GLY A 84 -4.80 -7.56 13.17
CA GLY A 84 -3.65 -8.46 13.08
C GLY A 84 -3.79 -9.66 14.02
N THR A 85 -2.67 -10.17 14.53
CA THR A 85 -2.55 -11.51 15.10
C THR A 85 -1.81 -11.58 16.47
N ASP A 86 -0.90 -12.55 16.63
CA ASP A 86 -0.03 -12.78 17.80
C ASP A 86 1.48 -12.71 17.36
N GLY A 87 1.77 -12.09 16.22
CA GLY A 87 3.12 -11.73 15.78
C GLY A 87 3.11 -10.65 14.70
N ASP A 88 4.27 -10.03 14.49
CA ASP A 88 4.58 -8.85 13.66
C ASP A 88 3.73 -8.75 12.36
N ASP A 89 2.78 -7.80 12.32
CA ASP A 89 1.76 -7.64 11.25
C ASP A 89 1.82 -6.24 10.56
N THR A 90 1.59 -6.19 9.23
CA THR A 90 1.52 -4.94 8.42
C THR A 90 0.07 -4.55 8.10
N LEU A 91 -0.44 -3.47 8.70
CA LEU A 91 -1.86 -3.09 8.67
C LEU A 91 -2.15 -1.69 8.10
N ARG A 92 -2.21 -1.55 6.76
CA ARG A 92 -2.77 -0.35 6.08
C ARG A 92 -4.31 -0.32 6.00
N THR A 93 -4.91 0.86 6.22
CA THR A 93 -6.30 1.24 5.88
C THR A 93 -6.31 2.46 4.94
N TYR A 94 -7.46 3.12 4.70
CA TYR A 94 -7.65 4.08 3.59
C TYR A 94 -8.44 5.35 4.01
N SER A 95 -9.22 5.94 3.10
CA SER A 95 -9.87 7.25 3.26
C SER A 95 -11.24 7.22 3.96
N THR A 96 -11.33 6.52 5.11
CA THR A 96 -12.52 6.47 5.96
C THR A 96 -12.19 6.35 7.44
N ASP A 97 -13.10 6.84 8.31
CA ASP A 97 -13.16 6.58 9.76
C ASP A 97 -13.00 5.07 10.08
N ASP A 98 -11.77 4.58 10.20
CA ASP A 98 -11.44 3.16 10.28
C ASP A 98 -11.00 2.76 11.70
N SER A 99 -11.02 1.45 12.00
CA SER A 99 -10.59 0.93 13.29
C SER A 99 -9.59 -0.21 13.10
N VAL A 100 -8.38 -0.01 13.61
CA VAL A 100 -7.26 -0.93 13.46
C VAL A 100 -6.85 -1.46 14.84
N ASN A 101 -6.48 -2.73 14.88
CA ASN A 101 -5.98 -3.43 16.06
C ASN A 101 -4.82 -4.31 15.59
N GLY A 102 -3.58 -3.97 15.94
CA GLY A 102 -2.39 -4.79 15.66
C GLY A 102 -2.51 -6.15 16.34
N GLY A 103 -2.13 -6.19 17.61
CA GLY A 103 -2.45 -7.29 18.52
C GLY A 103 -1.31 -7.56 19.49
N ALA A 104 -0.29 -8.25 19.01
CA ALA A 104 0.98 -8.46 19.69
C ALA A 104 2.01 -8.92 18.66
N GLY A 105 3.20 -8.36 18.69
CA GLY A 105 4.13 -8.33 17.55
C GLY A 105 4.79 -6.96 17.51
N ASP A 106 5.90 -6.80 16.80
CA ASP A 106 6.44 -5.48 16.48
C ASP A 106 5.72 -4.99 15.20
N ASP A 107 4.52 -4.42 15.34
CA ASP A 107 3.56 -4.20 14.23
C ASP A 107 3.83 -2.89 13.44
N THR A 108 3.41 -2.85 12.17
CA THR A 108 3.47 -1.63 11.32
C THR A 108 2.09 -1.26 10.80
N ILE A 109 1.56 -0.12 11.23
CA ILE A 109 0.18 0.30 11.00
C ILE A 109 0.13 1.63 10.25
N GLN A 110 -0.79 1.75 9.29
CA GLN A 110 -1.17 3.01 8.67
C GLN A 110 -2.69 3.16 8.72
N ALA A 111 -3.19 4.19 9.39
CA ALA A 111 -4.62 4.47 9.51
C ALA A 111 -5.19 4.97 8.16
N GLY A 112 -4.72 6.12 7.67
CA GLY A 112 -5.00 6.59 6.30
C GLY A 112 -5.49 8.04 6.26
N ALA A 113 -6.79 8.24 6.02
CA ALA A 113 -7.41 9.57 6.05
C ALA A 113 -8.86 9.45 6.55
N GLY A 114 -9.12 9.87 7.78
CA GLY A 114 -10.36 9.51 8.46
C GLY A 114 -10.56 10.26 9.78
N ASN A 115 -10.96 9.51 10.80
CA ASN A 115 -11.14 9.95 12.18
C ASN A 115 -10.97 8.70 13.05
N ASP A 116 -9.80 8.08 12.93
CA ASP A 116 -9.63 6.66 13.08
C ASP A 116 -9.48 6.26 14.54
N THR A 117 -9.35 4.95 14.79
CA THR A 117 -9.04 4.44 16.12
C THR A 117 -8.13 3.24 16.00
N VAL A 118 -6.83 3.48 16.23
CA VAL A 118 -5.76 2.50 16.21
C VAL A 118 -5.43 2.04 17.63
N TYR A 119 -5.46 0.74 17.84
CA TYR A 119 -4.75 0.08 18.93
C TYR A 119 -3.58 -0.65 18.29
N ALA A 120 -2.34 -0.40 18.71
CA ALA A 120 -1.21 -1.14 18.18
C ALA A 120 -1.15 -2.52 18.86
N GLY A 121 -0.44 -2.70 19.98
CA GLY A 121 -0.58 -3.93 20.74
C GLY A 121 0.40 -4.12 21.90
N SER A 122 1.39 -4.96 21.64
CA SER A 122 2.47 -5.27 22.60
C SER A 122 3.65 -5.91 21.88
N GLY A 123 4.79 -5.24 21.95
CA GLY A 123 5.87 -5.26 20.97
C GLY A 123 6.20 -3.82 20.58
N ASN A 124 7.19 -3.57 19.74
CA ASN A 124 7.67 -2.22 19.44
C ASN A 124 7.02 -1.72 18.15
N ASP A 125 5.90 -1.02 18.27
CA ASP A 125 4.98 -0.76 17.17
C ASP A 125 5.32 0.54 16.43
N THR A 126 5.11 0.55 15.11
CA THR A 126 5.21 1.74 14.25
C THR A 126 3.83 2.12 13.72
N VAL A 127 3.30 3.26 14.12
CA VAL A 127 1.99 3.75 13.69
C VAL A 127 2.12 5.06 12.92
N LEU A 128 1.53 5.08 11.73
CA LEU A 128 1.17 6.28 11.00
C LEU A 128 -0.33 6.50 11.11
N GLY A 129 -0.75 7.67 11.62
CA GLY A 129 -2.15 8.10 11.59
C GLY A 129 -2.52 8.47 10.16
N GLY A 130 -2.52 9.77 9.87
CA GLY A 130 -2.62 10.30 8.52
C GLY A 130 -3.35 11.63 8.51
N GLU A 131 -4.41 11.78 7.71
CA GLU A 131 -5.28 12.97 7.78
C GLU A 131 -6.48 12.76 8.73
N GLY A 132 -6.64 13.57 9.79
CA GLY A 132 -7.92 13.72 10.53
C GLY A 132 -7.89 13.56 12.06
N ASP A 133 -9.07 13.62 12.71
CA ASP A 133 -9.20 13.60 14.19
C ASP A 133 -8.99 12.16 14.74
N ASP A 134 -7.78 11.64 14.71
CA ASP A 134 -7.43 10.25 15.06
C ASP A 134 -7.42 9.95 16.57
N ARG A 135 -7.28 8.65 16.90
CA ARG A 135 -7.17 8.09 18.26
C ARG A 135 -6.22 6.90 18.27
N VAL A 136 -4.98 7.15 18.66
CA VAL A 136 -3.90 6.15 18.65
C VAL A 136 -3.54 5.72 20.07
N PHE A 137 -3.46 4.41 20.28
CA PHE A 137 -3.05 3.77 21.53
C PHE A 137 -1.99 2.71 21.22
N LEU A 138 -0.72 3.01 21.48
CA LEU A 138 0.40 2.11 21.15
C LEU A 138 0.45 0.92 22.15
N GLN A 139 0.50 1.22 23.45
CA GLN A 139 0.29 0.34 24.62
C GLN A 139 1.54 -0.27 25.30
N GLU A 140 2.01 -1.48 24.96
CA GLU A 140 3.13 -2.16 25.66
C GLU A 140 4.38 -2.35 24.76
N GLY A 141 5.10 -1.26 24.45
CA GLY A 141 6.30 -1.25 23.60
C GLY A 141 7.25 -0.06 23.80
N ASP A 142 8.43 -0.08 23.15
CA ASP A 142 9.26 1.13 22.92
C ASP A 142 8.84 1.70 21.54
N ASP A 143 7.73 2.45 21.48
CA ASP A 143 6.92 2.63 20.26
C ASP A 143 7.21 3.92 19.42
N LEU A 144 6.73 3.98 18.17
CA LEU A 144 6.85 5.12 17.25
C LEU A 144 5.49 5.55 16.67
N TYR A 145 5.07 6.78 16.92
CA TYR A 145 3.96 7.46 16.20
C TYR A 145 4.46 8.61 15.34
N ARG A 146 3.90 8.76 14.12
CA ARG A 146 4.06 9.97 13.30
C ARG A 146 2.93 10.21 12.29
N THR A 147 2.82 11.43 11.75
CA THR A 147 1.96 11.73 10.59
C THR A 147 2.77 11.77 9.27
N PHE A 148 2.10 11.80 8.12
CA PHE A 148 2.77 11.78 6.81
C PHE A 148 3.34 13.14 6.41
N ASN A 149 4.66 13.25 6.27
CA ASN A 149 5.35 14.41 5.70
C ASN A 149 5.05 15.78 6.35
N GLY A 150 4.48 15.79 7.56
CA GLY A 150 3.96 17.01 8.21
C GLY A 150 2.65 17.54 7.62
N ILE A 151 1.93 16.71 6.86
CA ILE A 151 0.66 17.02 6.19
C ILE A 151 -0.49 16.34 6.97
N ASP A 152 -0.76 16.87 8.16
CA ASP A 152 -2.08 16.75 8.78
C ASP A 152 -2.56 18.12 9.32
N SER A 153 -3.83 18.18 9.71
CA SER A 153 -4.54 19.29 10.34
C SER A 153 -5.71 18.85 11.23
N GLY A 154 -5.67 17.64 11.80
CA GLY A 154 -6.66 17.11 12.74
C GLY A 154 -6.59 17.72 14.15
N ASP A 155 -7.51 17.31 15.04
CA ASP A 155 -7.42 17.53 16.50
C ASP A 155 -7.08 16.16 17.18
N ASP A 156 -5.80 15.78 17.23
CA ASP A 156 -5.38 14.39 17.42
C ASP A 156 -5.31 13.91 18.90
N LEU A 157 -5.31 12.58 19.12
CA LEU A 157 -5.16 11.96 20.45
C LEU A 157 -4.27 10.71 20.41
N VAL A 158 -3.02 10.87 20.84
CA VAL A 158 -2.00 9.81 20.83
C VAL A 158 -1.61 9.42 22.26
N ARG A 159 -1.54 8.11 22.52
CA ARG A 159 -0.93 7.54 23.72
C ARG A 159 0.12 6.52 23.32
N GLY A 160 1.33 6.67 23.84
CA GLY A 160 2.34 5.63 23.90
C GLY A 160 1.91 4.52 24.87
N GLY A 161 2.66 4.32 25.95
CA GLY A 161 2.15 3.58 27.10
C GLY A 161 3.18 3.12 28.12
N ASP A 162 3.66 1.89 27.96
CA ASP A 162 4.48 1.12 28.92
C ASP A 162 5.90 0.79 28.35
N GLY A 163 6.53 1.74 27.66
CA GLY A 163 7.95 1.72 27.26
C GLY A 163 8.47 3.09 26.81
N ALA A 164 9.60 3.16 26.10
CA ALA A 164 10.29 4.43 25.81
C ALA A 164 9.94 4.99 24.41
N ASP A 165 8.90 5.81 24.36
CA ASP A 165 8.18 6.10 23.12
C ASP A 165 8.68 7.33 22.35
N VAL A 166 8.41 7.36 21.04
CA VAL A 166 8.69 8.48 20.13
C VAL A 166 7.39 8.92 19.45
N LEU A 167 6.85 10.07 19.85
CA LEU A 167 5.61 10.65 19.30
C LEU A 167 5.96 11.92 18.52
N ILE A 168 5.79 11.91 17.19
CA ILE A 168 6.15 13.03 16.30
C ILE A 168 4.91 13.48 15.52
N ASP A 169 4.24 14.51 16.03
CA ASP A 169 3.06 15.10 15.41
C ASP A 169 3.41 16.32 14.55
N SER A 170 2.40 16.86 13.86
CA SER A 170 2.57 17.84 12.77
C SER A 170 1.86 19.17 13.03
N SER A 171 0.68 19.40 12.46
CA SER A 171 -0.11 20.59 12.75
C SER A 171 -1.50 20.17 13.21
N GLY A 172 -2.01 20.72 14.30
CA GLY A 172 -3.30 20.32 14.85
C GLY A 172 -3.69 21.05 16.12
N SER A 173 -4.30 20.37 17.08
CA SER A 173 -4.55 20.89 18.44
C SER A 173 -4.51 19.73 19.44
N ASP A 174 -3.34 19.14 19.51
CA ASP A 174 -3.17 17.71 19.68
C ASP A 174 -2.87 17.31 21.12
N GLN A 175 -2.98 16.02 21.42
CA GLN A 175 -2.89 15.52 22.78
C GLN A 175 -1.99 14.29 22.87
N LEU A 176 -0.69 14.54 23.04
CA LEU A 176 0.37 13.54 23.06
C LEU A 176 0.71 13.13 24.50
N TYR A 177 0.58 11.85 24.83
CA TYR A 177 0.90 11.29 26.14
C TYR A 177 1.87 10.11 26.03
N GLY A 178 3.07 10.18 26.64
CA GLY A 178 3.99 9.03 26.73
C GLY A 178 3.59 8.02 27.81
N GLU A 179 3.12 8.51 28.96
CA GLU A 179 2.67 7.74 30.14
C GLU A 179 3.77 7.12 31.03
N LEU A 180 4.37 5.96 30.72
CA LEU A 180 5.29 5.20 31.59
C LEU A 180 6.70 4.93 31.02
N GLY A 181 7.29 5.91 30.33
CA GLY A 181 8.53 5.68 29.59
C GLY A 181 9.77 6.49 29.95
N ALA A 182 10.41 7.01 28.90
CA ALA A 182 11.56 7.92 28.90
C ALA A 182 11.57 8.64 27.55
N ASP A 183 10.54 9.46 27.35
CA ASP A 183 9.89 9.59 26.03
C ASP A 183 10.40 10.78 25.22
N LEU A 184 10.21 10.74 23.90
CA LEU A 184 10.45 11.86 23.00
C LEU A 184 9.13 12.27 22.35
N ILE A 185 8.61 13.42 22.76
CA ILE A 185 7.37 14.00 22.23
C ILE A 185 7.73 15.27 21.45
N VAL A 186 7.33 15.34 20.19
CA VAL A 186 7.54 16.47 19.30
C VAL A 186 6.20 16.84 18.67
N ALA A 187 5.72 18.06 18.91
CA ALA A 187 4.68 18.70 18.12
C ALA A 187 5.28 20.00 17.56
N LEU A 188 5.20 20.22 16.25
CA LEU A 188 5.82 21.38 15.59
C LEU A 188 5.01 21.77 14.34
N ASP A 189 4.26 22.87 14.45
CA ASP A 189 3.33 23.39 13.45
C ASP A 189 4.06 23.81 12.16
N THR A 190 4.31 22.84 11.26
CA THR A 190 4.98 23.14 9.98
C THR A 190 4.13 24.05 9.07
N ASN A 191 2.80 24.03 9.25
CA ASN A 191 1.85 24.81 8.45
C ASN A 191 1.12 25.90 9.28
N PRO A 192 1.55 27.17 9.20
CA PRO A 192 0.96 28.28 9.96
C PRO A 192 -0.43 28.75 9.48
N GLU A 193 -1.10 28.04 8.57
CA GLU A 193 -2.53 28.23 8.27
C GLU A 193 -3.45 27.19 8.95
N THR A 194 -2.92 26.04 9.40
CA THR A 194 -3.64 25.00 10.18
C THR A 194 -3.22 24.96 11.65
N ALA A 195 -2.05 25.50 11.97
CA ALA A 195 -1.47 25.69 13.30
C ALA A 195 -2.45 25.99 14.45
N GLY A 196 -2.26 25.29 15.58
CA GLY A 196 -3.14 25.35 16.76
C GLY A 196 -2.43 25.60 18.10
N ALA A 197 -2.50 24.63 19.02
CA ALA A 197 -1.93 24.73 20.38
C ALA A 197 -2.10 23.42 21.18
N ASP A 198 -0.99 22.73 21.44
CA ASP A 198 -1.05 21.31 21.80
C ASP A 198 -0.94 21.05 23.31
N MET A 199 -1.16 19.80 23.72
CA MET A 199 -1.05 19.36 25.11
C MET A 199 -0.15 18.12 25.23
N LEU A 200 1.14 18.37 25.43
CA LEU A 200 2.18 17.34 25.56
C LEU A 200 2.37 16.94 27.03
N SER A 201 2.40 15.64 27.28
CA SER A 201 2.62 15.04 28.60
C SER A 201 3.60 13.87 28.48
N GLY A 202 4.79 13.95 29.07
CA GLY A 202 5.70 12.79 29.22
C GLY A 202 5.05 11.77 30.17
N GLY A 203 5.54 11.69 31.41
CA GLY A 203 4.73 11.16 32.50
C GLY A 203 5.51 10.63 33.67
N TYR A 204 6.30 9.58 33.45
CA TYR A 204 6.98 8.81 34.50
C TYR A 204 8.45 8.44 34.18
N GLY A 205 9.16 9.27 33.40
CA GLY A 205 10.50 8.93 32.96
C GLY A 205 11.61 9.96 33.21
N ALA A 206 12.10 10.47 32.10
CA ALA A 206 13.21 11.40 31.94
C ALA A 206 13.06 12.02 30.55
N ASP A 207 11.96 12.74 30.38
CA ASP A 207 11.25 12.85 29.11
C ASP A 207 11.70 14.10 28.34
N VAL A 208 11.60 14.09 27.01
CA VAL A 208 12.02 15.17 26.11
C VAL A 208 10.80 15.68 25.35
N LEU A 209 10.31 16.86 25.73
CA LEU A 209 9.15 17.49 25.10
C LEU A 209 9.60 18.66 24.23
N VAL A 210 9.17 18.68 22.97
CA VAL A 210 9.43 19.72 21.98
C VAL A 210 8.09 20.26 21.48
N GLY A 211 7.90 21.58 21.60
CA GLY A 211 6.66 22.27 21.21
C GLY A 211 6.91 23.69 20.70
N ASP A 212 5.91 24.31 20.10
CA ASP A 212 5.94 25.70 19.61
C ASP A 212 4.79 26.60 20.12
N ASP A 213 4.38 27.64 19.38
CA ASP A 213 3.82 28.91 19.88
C ASP A 213 2.36 28.87 20.38
N GLY A 214 1.91 27.75 20.95
CA GLY A 214 0.62 27.61 21.64
C GLY A 214 0.65 26.75 22.90
N ASP A 215 1.62 25.84 23.02
CA ASP A 215 1.39 24.56 23.67
C ASP A 215 1.36 24.61 25.20
N THR A 216 0.82 23.54 25.79
CA THR A 216 0.83 23.27 27.23
C THR A 216 1.57 21.98 27.52
N MET A 217 2.82 22.09 28.01
CA MET A 217 3.67 20.95 28.32
C MET A 217 3.66 20.56 29.81
N SER A 218 3.81 19.27 30.09
CA SER A 218 4.03 18.69 31.43
C SER A 218 5.08 17.58 31.34
N GLY A 219 6.20 17.70 32.06
CA GLY A 219 7.21 16.62 32.12
C GLY A 219 6.74 15.44 32.98
N GLY A 220 6.02 15.73 34.07
CA GLY A 220 5.42 14.73 34.94
C GLY A 220 6.29 14.37 36.15
N ALA A 221 7.11 13.32 36.05
CA ALA A 221 7.67 12.65 37.22
C ALA A 221 9.11 12.11 37.06
N GLY A 222 9.99 12.90 36.45
CA GLY A 222 11.35 12.46 36.15
C GLY A 222 12.48 13.47 36.39
N VAL A 223 13.26 13.64 35.32
CA VAL A 223 14.32 14.64 35.13
C VAL A 223 14.30 14.94 33.64
N ASP A 224 13.44 15.88 33.30
CA ASP A 224 12.89 16.06 31.96
C ASP A 224 13.55 17.26 31.26
N ALA A 225 13.38 17.35 29.95
CA ALA A 225 13.95 18.38 29.09
C ALA A 225 12.90 18.95 28.14
N PHE A 226 12.87 20.27 28.03
CA PHE A 226 11.90 21.00 27.23
C PHE A 226 12.62 21.81 26.15
N ALA A 227 12.13 21.75 24.92
CA ALA A 227 12.52 22.67 23.84
C ALA A 227 11.28 23.44 23.36
N VAL A 228 11.40 24.76 23.35
CA VAL A 228 10.36 25.68 22.88
C VAL A 228 10.85 26.32 21.59
N PHE A 229 10.15 26.13 20.49
CA PHE A 229 10.35 26.88 19.25
C PHE A 229 9.46 28.11 19.27
N ALA A 230 10.07 29.29 19.22
CA ALA A 230 9.34 30.55 19.40
C ALA A 230 9.42 31.47 18.18
N SER A 231 8.26 31.95 17.75
CA SER A 231 8.06 32.84 16.61
C SER A 231 7.50 34.20 17.04
N LYS A 232 7.40 35.12 16.08
CA LYS A 232 7.29 36.54 16.38
C LYS A 232 5.86 37.03 16.61
N GLY A 233 5.38 36.81 17.84
CA GLY A 233 4.12 37.38 18.32
C GLY A 233 2.90 36.53 17.97
N ALA A 234 3.11 35.21 17.89
CA ALA A 234 2.11 34.19 18.13
C ALA A 234 1.76 34.15 19.64
N GLU A 235 1.15 33.06 20.14
CA GLU A 235 0.88 32.91 21.57
C GLU A 235 2.15 32.40 22.29
N ALA A 236 2.07 31.85 23.51
CA ALA A 236 3.28 31.57 24.30
C ALA A 236 3.17 30.29 25.12
N VAL A 237 4.15 29.42 24.97
CA VAL A 237 4.18 28.06 25.51
C VAL A 237 4.07 28.04 27.02
N THR A 238 3.23 27.17 27.57
CA THR A 238 2.96 27.04 29.00
C THR A 238 3.55 25.73 29.54
N ILE A 239 4.64 25.81 30.30
CA ILE A 239 5.24 24.64 30.97
C ILE A 239 4.71 24.58 32.41
N THR A 240 3.99 23.50 32.70
CA THR A 240 3.06 23.49 33.84
C THR A 240 3.67 23.06 35.18
N ASP A 241 4.77 22.30 35.18
CA ASP A 241 5.33 21.61 36.35
C ASP A 241 6.83 21.86 36.62
N PHE A 242 7.65 22.06 35.58
CA PHE A 242 9.10 22.35 35.55
C PHE A 242 9.86 22.47 36.91
N ASP A 243 10.73 21.53 37.30
CA ASP A 243 11.66 21.67 38.45
C ASP A 243 13.04 22.26 38.07
N PRO A 244 13.31 23.55 38.36
CA PRO A 244 14.58 24.19 38.07
C PRO A 244 15.79 23.68 38.89
N GLU A 245 15.62 22.78 39.88
CA GLU A 245 16.75 22.11 40.53
C GLU A 245 17.31 20.93 39.72
N THR A 246 16.56 20.40 38.73
CA THR A 246 16.92 19.17 37.99
C THR A 246 16.79 19.27 36.47
N GLU A 247 15.79 19.98 35.96
CA GLU A 247 15.36 19.94 34.55
C GLU A 247 16.04 21.01 33.69
N SER A 248 15.81 20.95 32.37
CA SER A 248 16.39 21.91 31.43
C SER A 248 15.40 22.40 30.38
N LEU A 249 15.51 23.68 30.01
CA LEU A 249 14.70 24.36 29.02
C LEU A 249 15.59 25.05 27.98
N ILE A 250 15.38 24.72 26.71
CA ILE A 250 15.95 25.40 25.54
C ILE A 250 14.86 26.27 24.93
N ILE A 251 15.12 27.57 24.80
CA ILE A 251 14.31 28.44 23.93
C ILE A 251 15.04 28.54 22.58
N ALA A 252 14.53 27.82 21.60
CA ALA A 252 14.82 28.04 20.19
C ALA A 252 14.08 29.29 19.72
N TYR A 253 14.76 30.18 18.99
CA TYR A 253 14.14 31.44 18.56
C TYR A 253 14.47 31.78 17.12
N ASP A 254 13.52 32.41 16.42
CA ASP A 254 13.74 32.86 15.06
C ASP A 254 14.57 34.16 14.99
N ALA A 255 15.42 34.27 13.96
CA ALA A 255 16.44 35.31 13.82
C ALA A 255 15.85 36.72 13.65
N ASP A 256 14.58 36.83 13.28
CA ASP A 256 13.85 38.09 13.09
C ASP A 256 13.25 38.65 14.40
N MET A 257 13.09 37.84 15.46
CA MET A 257 12.62 38.29 16.78
C MET A 257 13.55 39.34 17.40
N ILE A 258 14.86 39.21 17.14
CA ILE A 258 15.89 40.15 17.61
C ILE A 258 15.74 41.49 16.88
N THR A 259 15.18 42.50 17.56
CA THR A 259 15.08 43.84 16.96
C THR A 259 16.48 44.45 16.72
N PRO A 260 16.85 44.83 15.48
CA PRO A 260 18.22 45.28 15.18
C PRO A 260 18.47 46.71 15.68
N SER A 261 18.75 46.84 16.99
CA SER A 261 18.91 48.13 17.68
C SER A 261 20.17 48.28 18.56
N GLY A 262 21.01 47.24 18.71
CA GLY A 262 22.21 47.27 19.58
C GLY A 262 23.60 47.36 18.90
N LEU A 263 23.79 46.72 17.73
CA LEU A 263 24.95 46.69 16.79
C LEU A 263 25.36 45.25 16.47
N LEU A 264 25.53 44.94 15.18
CA LEU A 264 25.97 43.62 14.71
C LEU A 264 27.32 43.18 15.34
N ASN A 265 27.41 41.91 15.75
CA ASN A 265 28.58 41.19 16.32
C ASN A 265 28.89 41.39 17.82
N ASP A 266 27.88 41.39 18.71
CA ASP A 266 28.06 40.98 20.11
C ASP A 266 27.12 39.80 20.42
N PRO A 267 27.64 38.58 20.73
CA PRO A 267 26.80 37.41 21.04
C PRO A 267 26.14 37.48 22.43
N GLY A 268 26.14 38.64 23.08
CA GLY A 268 25.37 38.93 24.29
C GLY A 268 24.24 39.96 24.11
N ASP A 269 23.86 40.30 22.88
CA ASP A 269 22.83 41.32 22.55
C ASP A 269 21.43 40.72 22.28
N LEU A 270 21.11 39.58 22.92
CA LEU A 270 19.73 39.12 23.09
C LEU A 270 19.06 39.98 24.17
N ASP A 271 17.97 40.68 23.85
CA ASP A 271 17.09 41.31 24.86
C ASP A 271 16.14 40.25 25.49
N SER A 272 16.68 39.07 25.78
CA SER A 272 15.99 38.00 26.48
C SER A 272 15.86 38.36 27.96
N ARG A 273 14.66 38.23 28.53
CA ARG A 273 14.41 38.50 29.96
C ARG A 273 13.45 37.48 30.55
N VAL A 274 13.64 37.19 31.83
CA VAL A 274 12.69 36.46 32.66
C VAL A 274 12.08 37.43 33.68
N VAL A 275 10.76 37.39 33.88
CA VAL A 275 10.00 38.34 34.71
C VAL A 275 9.03 37.58 35.63
N GLU A 276 8.77 38.12 36.83
CA GLU A 276 7.71 37.62 37.72
C GLU A 276 6.32 37.79 37.07
N ASN A 277 5.63 36.68 36.77
CA ASN A 277 4.24 36.74 36.33
C ASN A 277 3.36 37.14 37.52
N THR A 278 3.07 38.43 37.64
CA THR A 278 2.31 38.97 38.79
C THR A 278 0.84 38.52 38.87
N GLN A 279 0.36 37.66 37.97
CA GLN A 279 -0.99 37.08 37.99
C GLN A 279 -0.98 35.63 38.49
N THR A 280 -0.07 34.78 37.98
CA THR A 280 0.06 33.37 38.39
C THR A 280 0.99 33.19 39.60
N GLY A 281 2.01 34.05 39.73
CA GLY A 281 3.15 33.87 40.64
C GLY A 281 4.33 33.12 40.01
N GLY A 282 4.22 32.73 38.72
CA GLY A 282 5.24 32.03 37.96
C GLY A 282 6.25 32.95 37.28
N ALA A 283 6.85 32.47 36.19
CA ALA A 283 7.86 33.17 35.40
C ALA A 283 7.42 33.37 33.94
N ASP A 284 7.50 34.60 33.45
CA ASP A 284 7.29 34.97 32.05
C ASP A 284 8.67 35.13 31.36
N ILE A 285 8.93 34.36 30.29
CA ILE A 285 10.13 34.48 29.46
C ILE A 285 9.79 35.29 28.20
N TYR A 286 10.62 36.28 27.89
CA TYR A 286 10.50 37.13 26.72
C TYR A 286 11.78 37.14 25.88
N ILE A 287 11.62 37.33 24.57
CA ILE A 287 12.69 37.74 23.65
C ILE A 287 12.31 39.10 23.05
N GLY A 288 13.02 40.16 23.48
CA GLY A 288 12.65 41.53 23.16
C GLY A 288 11.31 41.93 23.79
N ASP A 289 10.31 42.24 22.97
CA ASP A 289 8.96 42.56 23.42
C ASP A 289 7.97 41.37 23.29
N THR A 290 8.40 40.25 22.68
CA THR A 290 7.59 39.03 22.51
C THR A 290 7.68 38.15 23.77
N LEU A 291 6.54 37.71 24.31
CA LEU A 291 6.46 36.64 25.31
C LEU A 291 6.61 35.31 24.57
N VAL A 292 7.45 34.41 25.05
CA VAL A 292 7.76 33.13 24.36
C VAL A 292 7.50 31.89 25.21
N ALA A 293 7.55 32.01 26.54
CA ALA A 293 7.17 30.92 27.43
C ALA A 293 6.65 31.44 28.78
N GLN A 294 5.76 30.69 29.41
CA GLN A 294 5.24 30.88 30.75
C GLN A 294 5.51 29.61 31.58
N LEU A 295 6.10 29.76 32.76
CA LEU A 295 6.40 28.64 33.65
C LEU A 295 5.70 28.81 34.99
N SER A 296 5.22 27.71 35.58
CA SER A 296 4.56 27.72 36.90
C SER A 296 5.47 28.03 38.10
N VAL A 297 6.79 28.17 37.90
CA VAL A 297 7.79 28.37 38.98
C VAL A 297 8.17 29.81 39.26
N ASP A 298 8.66 30.07 40.49
CA ASP A 298 9.22 31.37 40.88
C ASP A 298 10.40 31.74 39.96
N TYR A 299 10.30 32.88 39.28
CA TYR A 299 11.36 33.40 38.40
C TYR A 299 12.73 33.50 39.08
N ALA A 300 12.78 33.56 40.41
CA ALA A 300 14.01 33.62 41.20
C ALA A 300 14.76 32.28 41.35
N SER A 301 14.19 31.14 40.94
CA SER A 301 14.88 29.85 40.86
C SER A 301 15.49 29.51 39.49
N LEU A 302 15.10 30.21 38.42
CA LEU A 302 15.66 30.01 37.08
C LEU A 302 17.11 30.53 36.98
N SER A 303 17.93 29.85 36.16
CA SER A 303 19.38 30.10 36.08
C SER A 303 19.97 29.76 34.72
N ASN A 304 21.16 30.29 34.42
CA ASN A 304 21.94 29.94 33.23
C ASN A 304 22.48 28.48 33.23
N GLU A 305 22.14 27.66 34.22
CA GLU A 305 22.45 26.22 34.22
C GLU A 305 21.23 25.38 33.78
N ASN A 306 19.99 25.89 33.92
CA ASN A 306 18.75 25.22 33.50
C ASN A 306 18.05 25.88 32.29
N LEU A 307 18.34 27.14 31.97
CA LEU A 307 17.75 27.87 30.84
C LEU A 307 18.80 28.24 29.79
N GLN A 308 18.58 27.83 28.54
CA GLN A 308 19.42 28.16 27.38
C GLN A 308 18.60 28.85 26.28
N PHE A 309 19.27 29.67 25.46
CA PHE A 309 18.69 30.35 24.30
C PHE A 309 19.56 30.07 23.07
N LEU A 310 18.97 29.53 22.01
CA LEU A 310 19.66 29.18 20.76
C LEU A 310 18.88 29.71 19.55
N PRO A 311 19.53 30.15 18.46
CA PRO A 311 18.85 30.31 17.18
C PRO A 311 18.22 28.98 16.78
N ALA A 312 16.99 28.97 16.26
CA ALA A 312 16.37 27.73 15.76
C ALA A 312 17.26 27.02 14.72
N SER A 313 17.96 27.79 13.87
CA SER A 313 18.93 27.28 12.89
C SER A 313 20.20 26.62 13.45
N ASP A 314 20.44 26.71 14.76
CA ASP A 314 21.56 26.06 15.44
C ASP A 314 21.12 24.73 16.10
N ILE A 315 19.82 24.38 16.03
CA ILE A 315 19.26 23.10 16.44
C ILE A 315 19.07 22.23 15.19
N ASP A 316 19.77 21.11 15.15
CA ASP A 316 19.72 20.16 14.04
C ASP A 316 18.66 19.09 14.35
N LEU A 317 17.41 19.37 13.98
CA LEU A 317 16.31 18.39 14.02
C LEU A 317 16.45 17.33 12.92
N GLY A 318 17.46 17.42 12.04
CA GLY A 318 17.76 16.42 11.00
C GLY A 318 18.09 15.02 11.51
N LEU A 319 18.23 14.84 12.83
CA LEU A 319 18.36 13.53 13.49
C LEU A 319 17.02 12.86 13.81
N LEU A 320 15.91 13.58 13.70
CA LEU A 320 14.57 12.98 13.58
C LEU A 320 14.38 12.49 12.13
N ASP A 321 14.79 13.29 11.14
CA ASP A 321 14.85 12.95 9.70
C ASP A 321 15.60 11.62 9.45
N ASP A 322 16.79 11.44 10.06
CA ASP A 322 17.62 10.21 9.99
C ASP A 322 17.04 9.01 10.80
N LEU A 323 15.98 9.23 11.59
CA LEU A 323 15.19 8.19 12.30
C LEU A 323 13.91 7.86 11.51
N VAL A 324 13.31 8.87 10.88
CA VAL A 324 12.12 8.85 10.00
C VAL A 324 12.40 8.12 8.68
N ALA A 325 13.54 8.42 8.04
CA ALA A 325 13.94 7.85 6.76
C ALA A 325 14.28 6.34 6.79
N GLY A 326 13.97 5.65 7.89
CA GLY A 326 14.06 4.19 8.00
C GLY A 326 12.77 3.46 7.61
N GLN A 327 11.60 4.12 7.58
CA GLN A 327 10.27 3.51 7.44
C GLN A 327 9.25 4.41 6.70
N ASP A 328 9.67 5.22 5.72
CA ASP A 328 8.84 6.21 5.00
C ASP A 328 7.93 5.64 3.88
N ASP A 329 7.62 4.35 3.96
CA ASP A 329 7.28 3.47 2.83
C ASP A 329 5.79 3.43 2.44
N VAL A 330 5.02 4.51 2.68
CA VAL A 330 3.55 4.40 2.76
C VAL A 330 2.75 5.66 2.34
N ALA A 331 3.33 6.53 1.49
CA ALA A 331 2.73 7.81 1.07
C ALA A 331 1.28 7.74 0.49
N ASP A 332 0.61 8.91 0.47
CA ASP A 332 -0.73 9.16 -0.09
C ASP A 332 -0.64 9.89 -1.46
N PRO A 333 -1.56 9.65 -2.43
CA PRO A 333 -1.33 10.05 -3.82
C PRO A 333 -1.82 11.45 -4.26
N GLU A 334 -2.37 12.34 -3.41
CA GLU A 334 -2.85 13.67 -3.86
C GLU A 334 -2.32 14.92 -3.07
N THR A 335 -1.14 15.46 -3.42
CA THR A 335 -0.98 16.74 -4.19
C THR A 335 0.39 17.49 -4.12
N ASP A 336 0.73 18.15 -5.25
CA ASP A 336 1.77 19.20 -5.49
C ASP A 336 3.27 18.77 -5.43
N PRO A 337 4.22 19.43 -6.15
CA PRO A 337 5.14 18.66 -7.00
C PRO A 337 6.63 19.10 -6.95
N VAL A 338 7.52 18.25 -6.40
CA VAL A 338 8.97 18.52 -6.35
C VAL A 338 9.83 17.27 -6.60
N THR A 339 10.10 16.95 -7.88
CA THR A 339 11.22 16.09 -8.25
C THR A 339 12.58 16.73 -7.86
N PRO A 340 13.63 15.96 -7.49
CA PRO A 340 13.90 14.63 -8.04
C PRO A 340 14.57 13.57 -7.11
N SER A 341 13.82 12.54 -6.74
CA SER A 341 14.25 11.12 -6.71
C SER A 341 13.14 10.27 -6.08
N GLY A 342 12.76 9.14 -6.69
CA GLY A 342 12.03 8.10 -5.99
C GLY A 342 12.91 7.38 -4.95
N LEU A 343 12.32 6.35 -4.36
CA LEU A 343 12.83 5.56 -3.24
C LEU A 343 14.01 4.65 -3.68
N HIS A 344 14.73 4.12 -2.70
CA HIS A 344 15.77 3.11 -2.90
C HIS A 344 15.56 1.98 -1.89
N LEU A 345 14.61 1.10 -2.20
CA LEU A 345 14.06 0.12 -1.28
C LEU A 345 14.94 -1.13 -1.18
N LEU A 346 15.04 -1.68 0.03
CA LEU A 346 16.10 -2.61 0.40
C LEU A 346 15.59 -3.60 1.45
N GLY A 347 15.01 -4.72 0.97
CA GLY A 347 14.50 -5.83 1.79
C GLY A 347 15.56 -6.50 2.67
N THR A 348 15.23 -7.61 3.32
CA THR A 348 16.01 -8.23 4.40
C THR A 348 16.89 -9.38 3.90
N GLN A 349 16.55 -10.62 4.29
CA GLN A 349 17.07 -11.95 3.89
C GLN A 349 16.02 -13.05 4.20
N GLY A 350 14.73 -12.71 4.08
CA GLY A 350 13.57 -13.56 4.23
C GLY A 350 12.35 -12.80 3.71
N ASP A 351 11.24 -13.52 3.55
CA ASP A 351 9.98 -13.11 2.93
C ASP A 351 9.57 -11.67 3.35
N ASP A 352 9.75 -10.69 2.45
CA ASP A 352 9.43 -9.26 2.64
C ASP A 352 8.21 -8.84 1.78
N ASP A 353 7.34 -7.95 2.31
CA ASP A 353 6.34 -7.20 1.53
C ASP A 353 6.87 -5.77 1.32
N ILE A 354 6.97 -5.29 0.06
CA ILE A 354 7.55 -4.00 -0.33
C ILE A 354 6.59 -3.24 -1.26
N VAL A 355 6.47 -1.91 -1.07
CA VAL A 355 5.58 -1.05 -1.88
C VAL A 355 6.32 0.21 -2.34
N GLY A 356 6.43 0.41 -3.65
CA GLY A 356 7.02 1.60 -4.26
C GLY A 356 6.10 2.83 -4.28
N SER A 357 6.58 3.92 -4.89
CA SER A 357 6.03 5.25 -4.72
C SER A 357 5.09 5.70 -5.86
N GLN A 358 5.17 6.98 -6.26
CA GLN A 358 4.52 7.58 -7.43
C GLN A 358 5.53 8.39 -8.27
N GLU A 359 6.83 8.10 -8.09
CA GLU A 359 8.01 8.65 -8.76
C GLU A 359 9.04 7.49 -8.97
N SER A 360 10.01 7.66 -9.88
CA SER A 360 10.93 6.57 -10.27
C SER A 360 11.84 6.02 -9.15
N ASP A 361 11.59 4.78 -8.71
CA ASP A 361 12.18 4.05 -7.58
C ASP A 361 13.28 3.04 -7.99
N GLU A 362 14.05 2.52 -7.02
CA GLU A 362 15.09 1.49 -7.20
C GLU A 362 14.99 0.41 -6.09
N ILE A 363 14.31 -0.72 -6.37
CA ILE A 363 13.92 -1.74 -5.39
C ILE A 363 14.87 -2.97 -5.41
N TYR A 364 15.24 -3.47 -4.23
CA TYR A 364 16.08 -4.66 -4.03
C TYR A 364 15.58 -5.51 -2.83
N ALA A 365 14.71 -6.50 -3.05
CA ALA A 365 14.18 -7.37 -1.98
C ALA A 365 15.23 -8.34 -1.41
N ARG A 366 15.98 -9.01 -2.32
CA ARG A 366 17.13 -9.94 -2.11
C ARG A 366 16.63 -11.40 -1.96
N PRO A 367 17.19 -12.29 -1.10
CA PRO A 367 16.58 -13.60 -0.87
C PRO A 367 15.45 -13.55 0.17
N GLY A 368 14.22 -13.74 -0.28
CA GLY A 368 13.06 -14.13 0.52
C GLY A 368 12.09 -14.93 -0.34
N ASN A 369 10.79 -14.73 -0.15
CA ASN A 369 9.69 -15.17 -1.03
C ASN A 369 8.79 -13.94 -1.08
N ASP A 370 9.18 -12.96 -1.89
CA ASP A 370 8.89 -11.55 -1.62
C ASP A 370 7.68 -11.05 -2.41
N THR A 371 6.85 -10.19 -1.80
CA THR A 371 5.78 -9.46 -2.49
C THR A 371 6.25 -8.04 -2.79
N ILE A 372 6.17 -7.60 -4.04
CA ILE A 372 6.55 -6.25 -4.46
C ILE A 372 5.39 -5.64 -5.25
N ASP A 373 4.90 -4.49 -4.82
CA ASP A 373 4.19 -3.53 -5.65
C ASP A 373 5.23 -2.45 -5.99
N ASP A 374 5.52 -2.19 -7.26
CA ASP A 374 6.57 -1.22 -7.62
C ASP A 374 6.09 0.23 -7.61
N GLY A 375 4.79 0.48 -7.40
CA GLY A 375 4.22 1.81 -7.43
C GLY A 375 4.08 2.34 -8.86
N ALA A 376 4.19 3.65 -9.04
CA ALA A 376 4.17 4.26 -10.36
C ALA A 376 5.41 5.12 -10.56
N GLY A 377 6.11 4.99 -11.68
CA GLY A 377 7.36 5.72 -11.86
C GLY A 377 7.98 5.56 -13.25
N ASP A 378 9.27 5.20 -13.26
CA ASP A 378 10.01 4.61 -14.38
C ASP A 378 11.01 3.69 -13.65
N ASP A 379 10.51 2.58 -13.11
CA ASP A 379 11.03 1.93 -11.91
C ASP A 379 12.08 0.83 -12.20
N LEU A 380 12.93 0.52 -11.22
CA LEU A 380 13.96 -0.52 -11.35
C LEU A 380 13.88 -1.55 -10.22
N VAL A 381 13.33 -2.72 -10.51
CA VAL A 381 13.05 -3.77 -9.51
C VAL A 381 14.03 -4.93 -9.62
N TYR A 382 14.57 -5.35 -8.49
CA TYR A 382 15.23 -6.64 -8.29
C TYR A 382 14.54 -7.36 -7.11
N ALA A 383 13.80 -8.44 -7.38
CA ALA A 383 13.26 -9.31 -6.32
C ALA A 383 14.42 -10.13 -5.73
N GLY A 384 14.65 -11.36 -6.20
CA GLY A 384 16.02 -11.80 -6.45
C GLY A 384 16.32 -13.28 -6.22
N SER A 385 15.73 -13.94 -5.23
CA SER A 385 15.79 -15.40 -5.09
C SER A 385 14.81 -15.98 -4.06
N GLY A 386 13.58 -16.20 -4.49
CA GLY A 386 12.54 -16.93 -3.76
C GLY A 386 11.67 -17.79 -4.66
N ASP A 387 10.37 -17.78 -4.40
CA ASP A 387 9.34 -17.83 -5.44
C ASP A 387 8.55 -16.52 -5.24
N ASP A 388 8.86 -15.48 -6.03
CA ASP A 388 8.54 -14.06 -5.74
C ASP A 388 7.29 -13.57 -6.51
N LEU A 389 6.62 -12.52 -6.04
CA LEU A 389 5.44 -11.89 -6.67
C LEU A 389 5.65 -10.39 -6.87
N VAL A 390 5.74 -9.94 -8.12
CA VAL A 390 5.86 -8.52 -8.49
C VAL A 390 4.59 -8.05 -9.21
N VAL A 391 4.02 -6.94 -8.74
CA VAL A 391 2.92 -6.23 -9.37
C VAL A 391 3.46 -4.92 -9.94
N GLY A 392 3.43 -4.80 -11.26
CA GLY A 392 3.79 -3.57 -11.97
C GLY A 392 2.64 -2.57 -11.99
N THR A 393 2.88 -1.25 -12.00
CA THR A 393 1.78 -0.27 -12.21
C THR A 393 1.91 0.70 -13.40
N LEU A 394 2.59 1.84 -13.30
CA LEU A 394 2.43 2.96 -14.25
C LEU A 394 3.74 3.73 -14.57
N GLY A 395 4.68 3.10 -15.27
CA GLY A 395 5.90 3.75 -15.78
C GLY A 395 6.59 3.02 -16.94
N ASP A 396 7.68 3.55 -17.50
CA ASP A 396 8.54 2.76 -18.42
C ASP A 396 9.51 1.87 -17.59
N ASP A 397 9.02 0.77 -17.02
CA ASP A 397 9.68 0.05 -15.90
C ASP A 397 10.70 -1.06 -16.32
N GLU A 398 11.71 -1.37 -15.48
CA GLU A 398 12.72 -2.43 -15.69
C GLU A 398 12.77 -3.42 -14.50
N ILE A 399 12.24 -4.64 -14.69
CA ILE A 399 11.93 -5.60 -13.60
C ILE A 399 12.72 -6.89 -13.76
N HIS A 400 13.43 -7.31 -12.71
CA HIS A 400 14.24 -8.54 -12.67
C HIS A 400 13.75 -9.44 -11.52
N LEU A 401 13.12 -10.58 -11.86
CA LEU A 401 12.56 -11.53 -10.89
C LEU A 401 13.69 -12.34 -10.22
N GLY A 402 14.37 -13.24 -10.97
CA GLY A 402 15.73 -13.66 -10.65
C GLY A 402 15.97 -15.17 -10.60
N LEU A 403 15.72 -15.80 -9.45
CA LEU A 403 16.12 -17.19 -9.17
C LEU A 403 15.03 -17.97 -8.43
N GLY A 404 13.90 -18.23 -9.09
CA GLY A 404 12.74 -18.81 -8.40
C GLY A 404 11.74 -19.57 -9.28
N GLY A 405 10.49 -19.16 -9.15
CA GLY A 405 9.30 -19.69 -9.80
C GLY A 405 8.26 -18.59 -9.77
N ASP A 406 8.64 -17.47 -10.38
CA ASP A 406 8.24 -16.14 -9.96
C ASP A 406 6.99 -15.67 -10.73
N THR A 407 6.31 -14.65 -10.25
CA THR A 407 5.08 -14.12 -10.87
C THR A 407 5.19 -12.60 -11.05
N TYR A 408 5.25 -12.14 -12.30
CA TYR A 408 4.95 -10.74 -12.65
C TYR A 408 3.48 -10.60 -13.06
N GLN A 409 2.80 -9.59 -12.55
CA GLN A 409 1.51 -9.16 -13.05
C GLN A 409 1.45 -7.63 -13.22
N GLY A 410 1.55 -7.14 -14.45
CA GLY A 410 1.49 -5.72 -14.76
C GLY A 410 0.10 -5.11 -14.56
N ASN A 411 0.08 -3.80 -14.28
CA ASN A 411 -1.04 -2.87 -14.12
C ASN A 411 -2.36 -3.47 -13.58
N ILE A 412 -2.39 -3.80 -12.28
CA ILE A 412 -3.63 -4.22 -11.62
C ILE A 412 -4.44 -3.02 -11.09
N THR A 413 -5.14 -2.32 -12.00
CA THR A 413 -6.27 -1.40 -11.73
C THR A 413 -5.97 0.09 -11.58
N TYR A 414 -6.10 0.84 -12.68
CA TYR A 414 -6.70 2.18 -12.65
C TYR A 414 -7.84 2.33 -13.67
N PRO A 415 -9.05 2.80 -13.28
CA PRO A 415 -10.22 2.86 -14.16
C PRO A 415 -10.21 4.09 -15.10
N SER A 416 -9.04 4.53 -15.57
CA SER A 416 -8.89 5.73 -16.39
C SER A 416 -7.83 5.56 -17.48
N HIS A 417 -8.16 5.97 -18.71
CA HIS A 417 -7.34 5.82 -19.91
C HIS A 417 -6.12 6.78 -19.94
N VAL A 418 -5.22 6.63 -18.97
CA VAL A 418 -3.81 7.01 -19.13
C VAL A 418 -3.14 5.87 -19.90
N GLN A 419 -2.17 6.18 -20.76
CA GLN A 419 -1.39 5.12 -21.40
C GLN A 419 -0.50 4.49 -20.34
N ASN A 420 -0.46 3.16 -20.31
CA ASN A 420 0.53 2.38 -19.57
C ASN A 420 1.96 2.61 -20.10
N GLY A 421 2.90 1.92 -19.47
CA GLY A 421 4.33 1.88 -19.75
C GLY A 421 4.77 1.31 -21.09
N ASN A 422 6.03 0.88 -21.10
CA ASN A 422 6.75 0.24 -22.21
C ASN A 422 7.83 -0.66 -21.59
N ASP A 423 7.37 -1.67 -20.86
CA ASP A 423 8.08 -2.27 -19.73
C ASP A 423 9.18 -3.24 -20.21
N THR A 424 10.13 -3.57 -19.34
CA THR A 424 11.21 -4.53 -19.62
C THR A 424 11.35 -5.54 -18.47
N VAL A 425 10.73 -6.70 -18.62
CA VAL A 425 10.68 -7.75 -17.59
C VAL A 425 11.66 -8.88 -17.89
N PHE A 426 12.35 -9.38 -16.87
CA PHE A 426 13.26 -10.53 -16.91
C PHE A 426 12.89 -11.57 -15.84
N GLY A 427 12.56 -12.81 -16.25
CA GLY A 427 12.40 -13.95 -15.32
C GLY A 427 13.73 -14.51 -14.78
N ASP A 428 14.74 -14.59 -15.67
CA ASP A 428 16.12 -15.07 -15.44
C ASP A 428 16.29 -16.62 -15.34
N ASP A 429 16.21 -17.23 -14.14
CA ASP A 429 16.38 -18.69 -13.91
C ASP A 429 15.19 -19.26 -13.07
N GLY A 430 13.96 -19.30 -13.60
CA GLY A 430 12.78 -19.90 -12.95
C GLY A 430 11.83 -20.67 -13.89
N ASP A 431 10.71 -21.17 -13.36
CA ASP A 431 9.55 -21.68 -14.15
C ASP A 431 8.43 -20.61 -14.02
N ASP A 432 8.59 -19.48 -14.72
CA ASP A 432 7.99 -18.20 -14.30
C ASP A 432 6.61 -17.91 -14.93
N ILE A 433 5.83 -17.02 -14.32
CA ILE A 433 4.54 -16.53 -14.83
C ILE A 433 4.65 -15.02 -15.07
N ILE A 434 4.53 -14.57 -16.31
CA ILE A 434 4.66 -13.15 -16.67
C ILE A 434 3.38 -12.71 -17.38
N ALA A 435 2.52 -11.97 -16.69
CA ALA A 435 1.24 -11.48 -17.20
C ALA A 435 1.27 -9.96 -17.36
N ASP A 436 1.49 -9.52 -18.59
CA ASP A 436 1.54 -8.12 -19.00
C ASP A 436 0.17 -7.65 -19.54
N ASN A 437 -0.02 -6.33 -19.70
CA ASN A 437 -1.28 -5.71 -20.13
C ASN A 437 -1.11 -4.97 -21.47
N SER A 438 -1.30 -3.64 -21.48
CA SER A 438 -1.04 -2.76 -22.62
C SER A 438 0.25 -2.00 -22.39
N GLY A 439 1.03 -1.78 -23.44
CA GLY A 439 2.29 -1.04 -23.44
C GLY A 439 2.97 -1.12 -24.81
N ASN A 440 4.29 -1.32 -24.88
CA ASN A 440 5.02 -1.80 -26.08
C ASN A 440 6.23 -2.64 -25.64
N ASP A 441 5.94 -3.75 -25.00
CA ASP A 441 6.75 -4.22 -23.87
C ASP A 441 7.82 -5.23 -24.30
N THR A 442 8.84 -5.44 -23.47
CA THR A 442 10.04 -6.23 -23.81
C THR A 442 10.32 -7.28 -22.75
N ILE A 443 9.67 -8.44 -22.91
CA ILE A 443 9.75 -9.56 -21.96
C ILE A 443 10.85 -10.55 -22.35
N TYR A 444 11.67 -10.90 -21.37
CA TYR A 444 12.54 -12.06 -21.37
C TYR A 444 12.05 -13.03 -20.29
N GLY A 445 11.76 -14.29 -20.67
CA GLY A 445 11.54 -15.36 -19.68
C GLY A 445 12.89 -15.73 -19.05
N GLY A 446 13.43 -16.88 -19.40
CA GLY A 446 14.86 -17.12 -19.21
C GLY A 446 15.31 -18.57 -19.38
N ASN A 447 15.40 -19.28 -18.25
CA ASN A 447 15.89 -20.66 -18.16
C ASN A 447 14.97 -21.60 -17.38
N GLY A 448 13.67 -21.59 -17.68
CA GLY A 448 12.76 -22.70 -17.36
C GLY A 448 11.54 -22.64 -18.24
N ASN A 449 10.41 -23.19 -17.79
CA ASN A 449 9.23 -23.46 -18.63
C ASN A 449 8.18 -22.37 -18.43
N ASP A 450 8.42 -21.22 -19.07
CA ASP A 450 7.79 -19.95 -18.69
C ASP A 450 6.37 -19.81 -19.25
N ALA A 451 5.50 -19.08 -18.55
CA ALA A 451 4.10 -18.81 -18.92
C ALA A 451 3.88 -17.30 -19.12
N ILE A 452 4.18 -16.84 -20.33
CA ILE A 452 4.12 -15.42 -20.72
C ILE A 452 2.76 -15.10 -21.37
N ILE A 453 2.16 -13.99 -20.98
CA ILE A 453 0.91 -13.45 -21.54
C ILE A 453 1.15 -11.95 -21.79
N VAL A 454 0.96 -11.50 -23.02
CA VAL A 454 0.93 -10.07 -23.39
C VAL A 454 -0.41 -9.72 -24.06
N GLY A 455 -0.87 -8.48 -23.88
CA GLY A 455 -2.13 -7.98 -24.44
C GLY A 455 -3.36 -8.12 -23.51
N ASP A 456 -4.48 -7.49 -23.91
CA ASP A 456 -5.59 -7.14 -23.02
C ASP A 456 -6.50 -8.31 -22.61
N TYR A 457 -6.19 -9.02 -21.51
CA TYR A 457 -7.09 -10.03 -20.93
C TYR A 457 -8.27 -9.44 -20.13
N GLN A 458 -9.08 -8.57 -20.74
CA GLN A 458 -10.36 -8.12 -20.15
C GLN A 458 -11.52 -8.15 -21.16
N GLY A 459 -12.35 -9.19 -21.04
CA GLY A 459 -13.51 -9.41 -21.92
C GLY A 459 -14.66 -8.43 -21.69
N GLY A 460 -14.58 -7.23 -22.27
CA GLY A 460 -15.57 -6.17 -22.06
C GLY A 460 -15.75 -5.18 -23.21
N ASP A 461 -14.94 -4.12 -23.22
CA ASP A 461 -15.25 -2.90 -23.99
C ASP A 461 -14.00 -2.11 -24.44
N VAL A 462 -14.00 -1.73 -25.73
CA VAL A 462 -13.18 -0.69 -26.40
C VAL A 462 -11.65 -0.84 -26.42
N ALA A 463 -11.12 -1.49 -27.47
CA ALA A 463 -9.71 -1.39 -27.88
C ALA A 463 -9.25 0.05 -28.21
N SER A 464 -8.05 0.42 -27.77
CA SER A 464 -7.27 1.56 -28.29
C SER A 464 -5.76 1.35 -28.39
N ASP A 465 -5.19 0.47 -27.56
CA ASP A 465 -3.76 0.39 -27.26
C ASP A 465 -3.29 -1.03 -26.89
N ASN A 466 -3.69 -2.02 -27.70
CA ASN A 466 -2.86 -3.22 -27.88
C ASN A 466 -1.45 -2.78 -28.35
N GLY A 467 -0.41 -3.33 -27.71
CA GLY A 467 0.98 -2.93 -27.91
C GLY A 467 1.60 -3.41 -29.22
N ALA A 468 2.92 -3.62 -29.18
CA ALA A 468 3.70 -4.12 -30.31
C ALA A 468 4.93 -4.86 -29.78
N ASP A 469 4.66 -5.90 -29.02
CA ASP A 469 5.54 -6.33 -27.93
C ASP A 469 6.65 -7.28 -28.40
N ILE A 470 7.70 -7.42 -27.61
CA ILE A 470 8.93 -8.12 -27.95
C ILE A 470 9.21 -9.19 -26.89
N VAL A 471 8.55 -10.33 -27.04
CA VAL A 471 8.74 -11.50 -26.17
C VAL A 471 9.92 -12.34 -26.65
N ASN A 472 10.81 -12.73 -25.74
CA ASN A 472 11.82 -13.76 -25.94
C ASN A 472 11.75 -14.74 -24.77
N ALA A 473 11.06 -15.88 -24.94
CA ALA A 473 10.80 -16.83 -23.86
C ALA A 473 12.11 -17.44 -23.34
N GLY A 474 12.79 -18.27 -24.13
CA GLY A 474 14.22 -18.53 -23.93
C GLY A 474 14.61 -20.00 -24.00
N ALA A 475 14.43 -20.74 -22.90
CA ALA A 475 15.08 -22.04 -22.71
C ALA A 475 14.36 -23.07 -21.82
N GLY A 476 13.04 -23.21 -21.94
CA GLY A 476 12.28 -24.39 -21.51
C GLY A 476 11.27 -24.87 -22.55
N ASP A 477 10.24 -25.58 -22.11
CA ASP A 477 9.07 -25.93 -22.93
C ASP A 477 7.96 -24.86 -22.73
N ASP A 478 8.15 -23.69 -23.33
CA ASP A 478 7.50 -22.43 -22.91
C ASP A 478 6.04 -22.26 -23.40
N TYR A 479 5.22 -21.45 -22.71
CA TYR A 479 3.89 -21.02 -23.13
C TYR A 479 3.84 -19.51 -23.33
N ILE A 480 3.38 -19.05 -24.50
CA ILE A 480 3.26 -17.63 -24.83
C ILE A 480 1.86 -17.35 -25.37
N SER A 481 1.09 -16.47 -24.72
CA SER A 481 -0.09 -15.84 -25.31
C SER A 481 0.26 -14.45 -25.80
N ALA A 482 0.00 -14.16 -27.07
CA ALA A 482 0.34 -12.88 -27.71
C ALA A 482 -0.77 -12.45 -28.68
N ASP A 483 -0.94 -11.15 -28.88
CA ASP A 483 -1.85 -10.60 -29.89
C ASP A 483 -1.10 -10.26 -31.20
N ALA A 484 -1.19 -9.04 -31.72
CA ALA A 484 -1.14 -8.81 -33.15
C ALA A 484 -0.42 -7.53 -33.58
N GLY A 485 0.47 -7.00 -32.75
CA GLY A 485 1.62 -6.18 -33.15
C GLY A 485 2.96 -6.96 -33.17
N ASP A 486 2.98 -8.13 -32.55
CA ASP A 486 4.10 -8.54 -31.67
C ASP A 486 5.18 -9.35 -32.38
N ILE A 487 6.34 -9.47 -31.72
CA ILE A 487 7.53 -10.16 -32.19
C ILE A 487 8.01 -11.16 -31.14
N VAL A 488 7.40 -12.35 -31.15
CA VAL A 488 7.75 -13.46 -30.26
C VAL A 488 8.99 -14.20 -30.78
N THR A 489 9.95 -14.52 -29.91
CA THR A 489 11.05 -15.45 -30.15
C THR A 489 10.94 -16.58 -29.14
N LEU A 490 10.83 -17.82 -29.62
CA LEU A 490 10.56 -18.97 -28.76
C LEU A 490 11.84 -19.42 -28.05
N GLY A 491 12.81 -19.94 -28.82
CA GLY A 491 14.13 -20.28 -28.29
C GLY A 491 14.39 -21.78 -28.32
N ALA A 492 14.33 -22.45 -27.16
CA ALA A 492 15.06 -23.70 -26.97
C ALA A 492 14.33 -24.87 -26.25
N GLY A 493 13.04 -25.09 -26.49
CA GLY A 493 12.38 -26.36 -26.17
C GLY A 493 11.22 -26.76 -27.09
N ALA A 494 10.09 -27.15 -26.49
CA ALA A 494 8.88 -27.64 -27.17
C ALA A 494 7.68 -26.69 -27.01
N ASP A 495 7.94 -25.42 -27.33
CA ASP A 495 7.18 -24.23 -26.97
C ASP A 495 5.77 -24.17 -27.60
N LEU A 496 4.83 -23.47 -26.96
CA LEU A 496 3.46 -23.24 -27.43
C LEU A 496 3.17 -21.73 -27.46
N VAL A 497 3.25 -21.14 -28.66
CA VAL A 497 2.75 -19.79 -28.91
C VAL A 497 1.28 -19.82 -29.33
N TYR A 498 0.48 -18.94 -28.74
CA TYR A 498 -0.96 -18.82 -28.89
C TYR A 498 -1.31 -17.41 -29.37
N PHE A 499 -1.87 -17.32 -30.58
CA PHE A 499 -2.24 -16.05 -31.21
C PHE A 499 -3.70 -15.71 -30.90
N ASP A 500 -3.97 -14.68 -30.10
CA ASP A 500 -5.33 -14.16 -29.96
C ASP A 500 -5.67 -13.15 -31.06
N THR A 501 -6.93 -13.15 -31.49
CA THR A 501 -7.49 -12.19 -32.44
C THR A 501 -8.79 -11.52 -31.93
N SER A 502 -9.07 -11.68 -30.63
CA SER A 502 -10.19 -11.10 -29.89
C SER A 502 -10.27 -9.57 -29.99
N SER A 503 -9.13 -8.87 -30.05
CA SER A 503 -9.00 -7.40 -30.16
C SER A 503 -9.70 -6.78 -31.39
N GLY A 504 -10.20 -7.60 -32.32
CA GLY A 504 -11.18 -7.17 -33.34
C GLY A 504 -10.63 -6.29 -34.47
N ALA A 505 -9.34 -5.98 -34.43
CA ALA A 505 -8.61 -5.31 -35.49
C ALA A 505 -8.64 -6.10 -36.81
N GLN A 506 -8.23 -5.46 -37.92
CA GLN A 506 -8.32 -6.04 -39.27
C GLN A 506 -7.02 -5.82 -40.04
N ASP A 507 -6.44 -6.91 -40.56
CA ASP A 507 -5.12 -6.96 -41.24
C ASP A 507 -3.91 -6.90 -40.27
N ASN A 508 -4.13 -7.30 -39.01
CA ASN A 508 -3.15 -7.32 -37.90
C ASN A 508 -2.21 -8.57 -37.95
N VAL A 509 -1.02 -8.50 -37.34
CA VAL A 509 0.09 -9.43 -37.64
C VAL A 509 0.98 -9.78 -36.45
N LEU A 510 0.86 -11.02 -35.94
CA LEU A 510 1.88 -11.63 -35.08
C LEU A 510 3.10 -12.08 -35.91
N THR A 511 4.31 -11.82 -35.40
CA THR A 511 5.57 -12.30 -35.96
C THR A 511 6.24 -13.25 -34.97
N VAL A 512 6.63 -14.46 -35.41
CA VAL A 512 7.32 -15.44 -34.56
C VAL A 512 8.67 -15.82 -35.15
N THR A 513 9.69 -15.99 -34.29
CA THR A 513 11.05 -16.37 -34.67
C THR A 513 11.54 -17.62 -33.91
N ASP A 514 12.59 -18.24 -34.46
CA ASP A 514 13.15 -19.57 -34.15
C ASP A 514 12.23 -20.81 -34.26
N PHE A 515 10.98 -20.67 -34.73
CA PHE A 515 9.98 -21.75 -34.83
C PHE A 515 10.50 -23.08 -35.48
N THR A 516 10.58 -24.14 -34.67
CA THR A 516 11.11 -25.48 -34.98
C THR A 516 9.98 -26.50 -35.25
N ALA A 517 10.25 -27.80 -35.04
CA ALA A 517 9.32 -28.91 -35.24
C ALA A 517 8.94 -29.63 -33.93
N GLU A 518 9.42 -29.15 -32.78
CA GLU A 518 9.10 -29.71 -31.45
C GLU A 518 8.02 -28.85 -30.75
N ASP A 519 8.03 -27.55 -31.04
CA ASP A 519 7.06 -26.50 -30.72
C ASP A 519 5.69 -26.64 -31.44
N SER A 520 4.76 -25.73 -31.09
CA SER A 520 3.34 -25.71 -31.42
C SER A 520 2.83 -24.28 -31.64
N LEU A 521 1.82 -24.13 -32.49
CA LEU A 521 1.11 -22.86 -32.71
C LEU A 521 -0.38 -23.08 -32.42
N GLY A 522 -0.98 -22.23 -31.60
CA GLY A 522 -2.43 -22.14 -31.42
C GLY A 522 -2.98 -20.77 -31.81
N ILE A 523 -4.30 -20.72 -31.99
CA ILE A 523 -5.02 -19.53 -32.48
C ILE A 523 -6.40 -19.46 -31.80
N PHE A 524 -6.79 -18.27 -31.35
CA PHE A 524 -8.05 -17.96 -30.67
C PHE A 524 -8.88 -16.92 -31.47
N GLY A 525 -9.87 -16.27 -30.84
CA GLY A 525 -10.40 -14.97 -31.30
C GLY A 525 -11.45 -14.91 -32.44
N THR A 526 -11.88 -16.01 -33.08
CA THR A 526 -12.86 -15.91 -34.20
C THR A 526 -14.23 -15.35 -33.75
N SER A 527 -14.71 -14.26 -34.37
CA SER A 527 -15.88 -13.53 -33.89
C SER A 527 -17.21 -14.23 -34.26
N TYR A 528 -18.08 -14.41 -33.27
CA TYR A 528 -19.31 -15.23 -33.41
C TYR A 528 -20.45 -14.51 -34.16
N THR A 529 -20.23 -14.09 -35.41
CA THR A 529 -21.29 -13.55 -36.29
C THR A 529 -21.24 -13.99 -37.77
N ALA A 530 -20.09 -14.46 -38.28
CA ALA A 530 -19.89 -14.59 -39.73
C ALA A 530 -20.10 -16.01 -40.32
N PHE A 531 -19.81 -17.06 -39.56
CA PHE A 531 -19.75 -18.44 -40.07
C PHE A 531 -20.59 -19.42 -39.24
N SER A 532 -21.30 -20.32 -39.93
CA SER A 532 -21.94 -21.48 -39.30
C SER A 532 -20.96 -22.65 -39.14
N GLU A 533 -21.30 -23.63 -38.28
CA GLU A 533 -20.50 -24.83 -37.96
C GLU A 533 -19.94 -25.62 -39.19
N ASP A 534 -20.50 -25.44 -40.39
CA ASP A 534 -20.07 -26.06 -41.65
C ASP A 534 -18.97 -25.27 -42.43
N ASP A 535 -18.66 -24.00 -42.06
CA ASP A 535 -17.81 -23.08 -42.82
C ASP A 535 -16.41 -22.82 -42.18
N TRP A 536 -15.87 -23.78 -41.41
CA TRP A 536 -14.47 -23.69 -40.92
C TRP A 536 -13.48 -23.62 -42.08
N ILE A 537 -12.70 -22.53 -42.14
CA ILE A 537 -11.64 -22.35 -43.14
C ILE A 537 -10.32 -22.84 -42.52
N GLU A 538 -9.79 -23.96 -43.01
CA GLU A 538 -8.45 -24.44 -42.60
C GLU A 538 -7.38 -23.37 -42.91
N PRO A 539 -6.59 -22.90 -41.91
CA PRO A 539 -5.56 -21.89 -42.16
C PRO A 539 -4.53 -22.31 -43.21
N VAL A 540 -4.24 -21.41 -44.14
CA VAL A 540 -3.39 -21.68 -45.31
C VAL A 540 -1.96 -21.23 -45.03
N LEU A 541 -1.09 -22.23 -44.86
CA LEU A 541 0.36 -22.09 -44.81
C LEU A 541 0.93 -21.75 -46.21
N THR A 542 1.58 -20.59 -46.33
CA THR A 542 2.20 -20.14 -47.59
C THR A 542 3.67 -19.80 -47.38
N GLN A 543 4.58 -20.47 -48.09
CA GLN A 543 6.00 -20.11 -48.09
C GLN A 543 6.23 -18.80 -48.87
N VAL A 544 6.76 -17.78 -48.21
CA VAL A 544 7.05 -16.45 -48.78
C VAL A 544 8.51 -16.10 -48.56
N GLY A 545 9.35 -16.42 -49.55
CA GLY A 545 10.80 -16.34 -49.39
C GLY A 545 11.29 -17.41 -48.42
N ASP A 546 12.06 -16.98 -47.42
CA ASP A 546 12.59 -17.84 -46.36
C ASP A 546 11.64 -17.94 -45.15
N ASN A 547 10.43 -17.35 -45.22
CA ASN A 547 9.42 -17.32 -44.15
C ASN A 547 8.15 -18.12 -44.53
N VAL A 548 7.30 -18.40 -43.54
CA VAL A 548 5.93 -18.94 -43.74
C VAL A 548 4.89 -17.92 -43.26
N GLU A 549 3.91 -17.59 -44.10
CA GLU A 549 2.70 -16.87 -43.68
C GLU A 549 1.58 -17.87 -43.39
N VAL A 550 0.99 -17.81 -42.19
CA VAL A 550 -0.25 -18.51 -41.80
C VAL A 550 -1.41 -17.55 -42.04
N THR A 551 -2.34 -17.92 -42.91
CA THR A 551 -3.40 -17.02 -43.40
C THR A 551 -4.79 -17.67 -43.37
N GLN A 552 -5.83 -16.89 -43.62
CA GLN A 552 -7.25 -17.28 -43.45
C GLN A 552 -7.69 -17.44 -41.98
N ILE A 553 -7.03 -16.70 -41.09
CA ILE A 553 -7.45 -16.44 -39.71
C ILE A 553 -8.41 -15.23 -39.73
N GLU A 554 -9.30 -15.11 -38.76
CA GLU A 554 -10.15 -13.92 -38.60
C GLU A 554 -9.37 -12.82 -37.86
N GLY A 555 -9.53 -11.55 -38.25
CA GLY A 555 -8.75 -10.42 -37.73
C GLY A 555 -7.35 -10.27 -38.35
N GLY A 556 -6.52 -11.31 -38.30
CA GLY A 556 -5.09 -11.19 -38.63
C GLY A 556 -4.42 -12.31 -39.43
N LYS A 557 -3.09 -12.40 -39.32
CA LYS A 557 -2.22 -13.47 -39.84
C LYS A 557 -1.00 -13.65 -38.95
N VAL A 558 -0.35 -14.81 -39.02
CA VAL A 558 0.95 -15.06 -38.35
C VAL A 558 2.07 -15.15 -39.41
N ILE A 559 3.23 -14.55 -39.14
CA ILE A 559 4.44 -14.69 -39.96
C ILE A 559 5.52 -15.41 -39.15
N LEU A 560 5.83 -16.65 -39.54
CA LEU A 560 6.91 -17.44 -38.95
C LEU A 560 8.19 -17.20 -39.76
N LEU A 561 9.19 -16.56 -39.16
CA LEU A 561 10.44 -16.17 -39.82
C LEU A 561 11.42 -17.35 -39.96
N ASN A 562 12.17 -17.39 -41.08
CA ASN A 562 13.25 -18.35 -41.35
C ASN A 562 12.89 -19.87 -41.36
N THR A 563 11.63 -20.24 -41.17
CA THR A 563 11.15 -21.64 -41.13
C THR A 563 10.51 -22.11 -42.45
N THR A 564 10.09 -23.39 -42.55
CA THR A 564 9.45 -23.93 -43.77
C THR A 564 8.10 -24.58 -43.53
N VAL A 565 7.25 -24.61 -44.57
CA VAL A 565 5.92 -25.24 -44.49
C VAL A 565 6.00 -26.73 -44.11
N GLU A 566 7.10 -27.43 -44.41
CA GLU A 566 7.30 -28.82 -43.96
C GLU A 566 7.64 -28.95 -42.46
N ILE A 567 8.19 -27.92 -41.84
CA ILE A 567 8.43 -27.84 -40.40
C ILE A 567 7.10 -27.51 -39.70
N VAL A 568 6.43 -26.44 -40.15
CA VAL A 568 5.15 -25.95 -39.60
C VAL A 568 4.00 -26.96 -39.80
N ALA A 569 4.05 -27.82 -40.82
CA ALA A 569 3.09 -28.91 -41.00
C ALA A 569 3.48 -30.23 -40.28
N ALA A 570 4.56 -30.21 -39.49
CA ALA A 570 5.01 -31.32 -38.65
C ALA A 570 4.95 -30.99 -37.14
N SER A 571 5.02 -29.70 -36.79
CA SER A 571 4.78 -29.16 -35.44
C SER A 571 3.33 -29.32 -34.98
N GLY A 572 3.08 -29.10 -33.69
CA GLY A 572 1.79 -29.34 -33.03
C GLY A 572 0.77 -28.21 -33.23
N ILE A 573 0.37 -27.86 -34.46
CA ILE A 573 -0.66 -26.83 -34.63
C ILE A 573 -1.99 -27.28 -34.00
N GLN A 574 -2.48 -26.55 -33.00
CA GLN A 574 -3.73 -26.84 -32.27
C GLN A 574 -4.72 -25.67 -32.43
N PHE A 575 -5.89 -25.94 -32.98
CA PHE A 575 -6.96 -24.94 -33.11
C PHE A 575 -8.04 -25.23 -32.08
N THR A 576 -8.29 -24.28 -31.19
CA THR A 576 -9.28 -24.40 -30.11
C THR A 576 -10.42 -23.43 -30.37
N GLN A 577 -11.65 -23.95 -30.35
CA GLN A 577 -12.88 -23.16 -30.44
C GLN A 577 -13.50 -23.05 -29.04
N LEU A 578 -14.09 -21.89 -28.72
CA LEU A 578 -15.00 -21.71 -27.58
C LEU A 578 -16.32 -22.48 -27.78
#